data_AF-A0A511QDQ5-F1
#
_entry.id   AF-A0A511QDQ5-F1
#
_cell.length_a   1.000
_cell.length_b   1.000
_cell.length_c   1.000
_cell.angle_alpha   90.00
_cell.angle_beta   90.00
_cell.angle_gamma   90.00
#
_symmetry.space_group_name_H-M   'P 1'
#
loop_
_entity.id
_entity.type
_entity.pdbx_description
1 polymer ?
#
loop_
_entity_poly.entity_id
_entity_poly.type
_entity_poly.pdbx_seq_one_letter_code
_entity_poly.pdbx_strand_id
1 'polypeptide(L)'
;MLKKRLFAEKIQRETAYRNTILKAKEQDQQERVFKAEAGHVPTILYLAKEAEKGNLSKALYWYKKAAHLDNVTGMYGVIRLSERMRDDIVLKQQINFWRLAIKGIEGDLEAKLSAGKALVTGSGALKPHTIIKALDKIYKRVSFTPSEVVGVQESQSNAPESFEENLTSINDQQNSSKLEEKPLSKDALDFTHTFLQPQQTKPPQF
;
A
#
# COMPACT_ATOMS: atom_id res chain seq x y z
N MET A 1 -5.35 1.10 -62.45
CA MET A 1 -5.47 1.85 -61.18
C MET A 1 -6.05 1.04 -60.01
N LEU A 2 -7.07 0.19 -60.22
CA LEU A 2 -7.71 -0.60 -59.14
C LEU A 2 -6.76 -1.47 -58.30
N LYS A 3 -5.81 -2.18 -58.94
CA LYS A 3 -4.86 -3.08 -58.25
C LYS A 3 -4.00 -2.35 -57.20
N LYS A 4 -3.61 -1.10 -57.46
CA LYS A 4 -2.85 -0.26 -56.51
C LYS A 4 -3.70 0.16 -55.30
N ARG A 5 -4.99 0.47 -55.52
CA ARG A 5 -5.94 0.79 -54.44
C ARG A 5 -6.22 -0.42 -53.54
N LEU A 6 -6.49 -1.58 -54.14
CA LEU A 6 -6.69 -2.84 -53.40
C LEU A 6 -5.45 -3.24 -52.58
N PHE A 7 -4.25 -3.01 -53.10
CA PHE A 7 -3.01 -3.28 -52.36
C PHE A 7 -2.81 -2.30 -51.20
N ALA A 8 -3.05 -1.00 -51.42
CA ALA A 8 -3.00 0.02 -50.37
C ALA A 8 -4.02 -0.26 -49.26
N GLU A 9 -5.23 -0.69 -49.61
CA GLU A 9 -6.29 -1.08 -48.66
C GLU A 9 -5.89 -2.31 -47.83
N LYS A 10 -5.23 -3.31 -48.44
CA LYS A 10 -4.66 -4.46 -47.70
C LYS A 10 -3.59 -4.03 -46.71
N ILE A 11 -2.65 -3.17 -47.13
CA ILE A 11 -1.61 -2.63 -46.24
C ILE A 11 -2.24 -1.80 -45.10
N GLN A 12 -3.24 -0.98 -45.39
CA GLN A 12 -3.94 -0.19 -44.38
C GLN A 12 -4.67 -1.06 -43.36
N ARG A 13 -5.34 -2.14 -43.80
CA ARG A 13 -5.96 -3.11 -42.89
C ARG A 13 -4.94 -3.85 -42.05
N GLU A 14 -3.85 -4.31 -42.66
CA GLU A 14 -2.79 -5.04 -41.95
C GLU A 14 -2.09 -4.15 -40.91
N THR A 15 -1.80 -2.89 -41.26
CA THR A 15 -1.23 -1.91 -40.33
C THR A 15 -2.21 -1.53 -39.23
N ALA A 16 -3.50 -1.32 -39.56
CA ALA A 16 -4.54 -1.10 -38.56
C ALA A 16 -4.65 -2.29 -37.59
N TYR A 17 -4.64 -3.52 -38.10
CA TYR A 17 -4.65 -4.73 -37.27
C TYR A 17 -3.40 -4.86 -36.38
N ARG A 18 -2.22 -4.62 -36.93
CA ARG A 18 -0.98 -4.58 -36.12
C ARG A 18 -1.09 -3.54 -35.01
N ASN A 19 -1.56 -2.35 -35.33
CA ASN A 19 -1.72 -1.26 -34.36
C ASN A 19 -2.76 -1.58 -33.29
N THR A 20 -3.88 -2.24 -33.62
CA THR A 20 -4.88 -2.64 -32.61
C THR A 20 -4.32 -3.69 -31.66
N ILE A 21 -3.59 -4.68 -32.17
CA ILE A 21 -2.94 -5.71 -31.35
C ILE A 21 -1.85 -5.10 -30.44
N LEU A 22 -1.05 -4.16 -30.95
CA LEU A 22 -0.04 -3.48 -30.15
C LEU A 22 -0.67 -2.66 -29.02
N LYS A 23 -1.73 -1.89 -29.33
CA LYS A 23 -2.48 -1.14 -28.31
C LYS A 23 -3.10 -2.05 -27.26
N ALA A 24 -3.67 -3.18 -27.66
CA ALA A 24 -4.22 -4.15 -26.72
C ALA A 24 -3.13 -4.70 -25.78
N LYS A 25 -1.94 -5.02 -26.31
CA LYS A 25 -0.79 -5.46 -25.49
C LYS A 25 -0.30 -4.37 -24.53
N GLU A 26 -0.28 -3.12 -24.98
CA GLU A 26 0.11 -1.98 -24.13
C GLU A 26 -0.90 -1.77 -23.01
N GLN A 27 -2.19 -1.82 -23.31
CA GLN A 27 -3.27 -1.76 -22.31
C GLN A 27 -3.15 -2.89 -21.29
N ASP A 28 -2.96 -4.13 -21.74
CA ASP A 28 -2.75 -5.28 -20.85
C ASP A 28 -1.56 -5.09 -19.90
N GLN A 29 -0.46 -4.52 -20.41
CA GLN A 29 0.72 -4.21 -19.59
C GLN A 29 0.41 -3.10 -18.58
N GLN A 30 -0.26 -2.03 -19.00
CA GLN A 30 -0.67 -0.93 -18.12
C GLN A 30 -1.60 -1.42 -17.01
N GLU A 31 -2.57 -2.27 -17.33
CA GLU A 31 -3.46 -2.86 -16.33
C GLU A 31 -2.71 -3.72 -15.31
N ARG A 32 -1.72 -4.50 -15.75
CA ARG A 32 -0.87 -5.28 -14.83
C ARG A 32 -0.09 -4.37 -13.90
N VAL A 33 0.52 -3.32 -14.44
CA VAL A 33 1.25 -2.33 -13.64
C VAL A 33 0.31 -1.66 -12.66
N PHE A 34 -0.88 -1.24 -13.09
CA PHE A 34 -1.89 -0.64 -12.23
C PHE A 34 -2.33 -1.58 -11.09
N LYS A 35 -2.62 -2.85 -11.39
CA LYS A 35 -2.96 -3.87 -10.37
C LYS A 35 -1.82 -4.08 -9.37
N ALA A 36 -0.59 -4.16 -9.87
CA ALA A 36 0.59 -4.26 -9.02
C ALA A 36 0.79 -3.00 -8.18
N GLU A 37 0.45 -1.83 -8.73
CA GLU A 37 0.54 -0.56 -8.03
C GLU A 37 -0.48 -0.44 -6.89
N ALA A 38 -1.69 -0.92 -7.14
CA ALA A 38 -2.77 -1.05 -6.16
C ALA A 38 -2.47 -2.05 -5.03
N GLY A 39 -1.40 -2.85 -5.14
CA GLY A 39 -0.98 -3.78 -4.10
C GLY A 39 -1.39 -5.24 -4.33
N HIS A 40 -1.80 -5.61 -5.55
CA HIS A 40 -2.12 -7.01 -5.86
C HIS A 40 -0.84 -7.87 -5.91
N VAL A 41 -0.55 -8.55 -4.79
CA VAL A 41 0.70 -9.30 -4.56
C VAL A 41 1.04 -10.30 -5.68
N PRO A 42 0.11 -11.12 -6.22
CA PRO A 42 0.44 -12.03 -7.31
C PRO A 42 0.95 -11.32 -8.57
N THR A 43 0.34 -10.19 -8.93
CA THR A 43 0.77 -9.40 -10.09
C THR A 43 2.11 -8.71 -9.84
N ILE A 44 2.37 -8.25 -8.61
CA ILE A 44 3.68 -7.71 -8.22
C ILE A 44 4.76 -8.77 -8.41
N LEU A 45 4.54 -9.99 -7.91
CA LEU A 45 5.52 -11.09 -8.03
C LEU A 45 5.72 -11.52 -9.49
N TYR A 46 4.66 -11.51 -10.29
CA TYR A 46 4.76 -11.75 -11.74
C TYR A 46 5.66 -10.73 -12.43
N LEU A 47 5.40 -9.43 -12.22
CA LEU A 47 6.21 -8.35 -12.81
C LEU A 47 7.65 -8.37 -12.30
N ALA A 48 7.87 -8.72 -11.03
CA ALA A 48 9.20 -8.90 -10.47
C ALA A 48 9.95 -10.00 -11.22
N LYS A 49 9.31 -11.16 -11.42
CA LYS A 49 9.90 -12.31 -12.10
C LYS A 49 10.18 -12.05 -13.58
N GLU A 50 9.27 -11.36 -14.27
CA GLU A 50 9.47 -10.92 -15.65
C GLU A 50 10.67 -9.98 -15.76
N ALA A 51 10.81 -9.04 -14.83
CA ALA A 51 11.90 -8.07 -14.82
C ALA A 51 13.28 -8.70 -14.51
N GLU A 52 13.36 -9.85 -13.82
CA GLU A 52 14.64 -10.51 -13.50
C GLU A 52 15.50 -10.80 -14.73
N LYS A 53 14.88 -11.02 -15.89
CA LYS A 53 15.58 -11.39 -17.13
C LYS A 53 16.31 -10.22 -17.79
N GLY A 54 15.90 -8.98 -17.53
CA GLY A 54 16.42 -7.80 -18.23
C GLY A 54 16.88 -6.67 -17.31
N ASN A 55 16.23 -6.46 -16.17
CA ASN A 55 16.52 -5.33 -15.29
C ASN A 55 16.37 -5.74 -13.82
N LEU A 56 17.52 -6.04 -13.18
CA LEU A 56 17.56 -6.45 -11.78
C LEU A 56 17.05 -5.34 -10.85
N SER A 57 17.31 -4.06 -11.15
CA SER A 57 16.84 -2.93 -10.34
C SER A 57 15.32 -2.83 -10.35
N LYS A 58 14.67 -3.03 -11.51
CA LYS A 58 13.21 -3.07 -11.64
C LYS A 58 12.62 -4.28 -10.91
N ALA A 59 13.27 -5.45 -11.00
CA ALA A 59 12.85 -6.64 -10.25
C ALA A 59 12.95 -6.41 -8.73
N LEU A 60 14.04 -5.80 -8.27
CA LEU A 60 14.26 -5.43 -6.87
C LEU A 60 13.15 -4.49 -6.36
N TYR A 61 12.76 -3.48 -7.16
CA TYR A 61 11.66 -2.57 -6.81
C TYR A 61 10.35 -3.33 -6.54
N TRP A 62 9.94 -4.22 -7.44
CA TRP A 62 8.72 -4.99 -7.27
C TRP A 62 8.81 -5.97 -6.09
N TYR A 63 9.95 -6.63 -5.89
CA TYR A 63 10.15 -7.49 -4.71
C TYR A 63 10.11 -6.71 -3.41
N LYS A 64 10.70 -5.50 -3.33
CA LYS A 64 10.57 -4.61 -2.18
C LYS A 64 9.12 -4.26 -1.92
N LYS A 65 8.36 -3.93 -2.98
CA LYS A 65 6.92 -3.64 -2.86
C LYS A 65 6.13 -4.82 -2.31
N ALA A 66 6.40 -6.04 -2.76
CA ALA A 66 5.80 -7.25 -2.19
C ALA A 66 6.21 -7.48 -0.73
N ALA A 67 7.49 -7.27 -0.39
CA ALA A 67 8.00 -7.40 0.96
C ALA A 67 7.33 -6.40 1.93
N HIS A 68 7.04 -5.18 1.47
CA HIS A 68 6.28 -4.19 2.23
C HIS A 68 4.80 -4.55 2.44
N LEU A 69 4.27 -5.50 1.67
CA LEU A 69 2.94 -6.08 1.86
C LEU A 69 3.00 -7.36 2.72
N ASP A 70 4.06 -7.53 3.50
CA ASP A 70 4.34 -8.70 4.34
C ASP A 70 4.45 -10.02 3.56
N ASN A 71 4.72 -9.97 2.25
CA ASN A 71 4.86 -11.19 1.45
C ASN A 71 6.26 -11.80 1.60
N VAL A 72 6.32 -13.01 2.14
CA VAL A 72 7.55 -13.77 2.39
C VAL A 72 8.34 -14.03 1.11
N THR A 73 7.68 -14.39 0.00
CA THR A 73 8.33 -14.58 -1.31
C THR A 73 8.99 -13.30 -1.80
N GLY A 74 8.36 -12.15 -1.55
CA GLY A 74 8.91 -10.83 -1.78
C GLY A 74 10.20 -10.58 -1.01
N MET A 75 10.20 -10.87 0.30
CA MET A 75 11.36 -10.72 1.18
C MET A 75 12.55 -11.57 0.70
N TYR A 76 12.31 -12.85 0.40
CA TYR A 76 13.33 -13.74 -0.17
C TYR A 76 13.84 -13.24 -1.53
N GLY A 77 12.96 -12.71 -2.37
CA GLY A 77 13.33 -12.08 -3.64
C GLY A 77 14.29 -10.90 -3.46
N VAL A 78 14.03 -10.03 -2.48
CA VAL A 78 14.92 -8.91 -2.16
C VAL A 78 16.29 -9.41 -1.70
N ILE A 79 16.33 -10.37 -0.77
CA ILE A 79 17.59 -10.91 -0.24
C ILE A 79 18.43 -11.49 -1.38
N ARG A 80 17.85 -12.40 -2.16
CA ARG A 80 18.54 -13.11 -3.25
C ARG A 80 19.05 -12.16 -4.33
N LEU A 81 18.29 -11.14 -4.73
CA LEU A 81 18.74 -10.17 -5.73
C LEU A 81 19.81 -9.23 -5.16
N SER A 82 19.67 -8.82 -3.92
CA SER A 82 20.62 -7.94 -3.25
C SER A 82 21.98 -8.62 -3.07
N GLU A 83 22.01 -9.91 -2.76
CA GLU A 83 23.24 -10.71 -2.68
C GLU A 83 23.98 -10.84 -4.02
N ARG A 84 23.26 -10.72 -5.15
CA ARG A 84 23.86 -10.71 -6.48
C ARG A 84 24.49 -9.36 -6.82
N MET A 85 23.99 -8.25 -6.27
CA MET A 85 24.45 -6.88 -6.52
C MET A 85 25.56 -6.46 -5.55
N ARG A 86 26.57 -7.33 -5.35
CA ARG A 86 27.52 -7.46 -4.21
C ARG A 86 28.17 -6.23 -3.55
N ASP A 87 27.93 -5.00 -3.97
CA ASP A 87 28.77 -3.84 -3.61
C ASP A 87 28.04 -2.69 -2.90
N ASP A 88 26.75 -2.84 -2.59
CA ASP A 88 25.99 -1.79 -1.88
C ASP A 88 25.82 -2.10 -0.38
N ILE A 89 26.44 -1.25 0.46
CA ILE A 89 26.35 -1.30 1.93
C ILE A 89 24.89 -1.19 2.39
N VAL A 90 24.07 -0.39 1.70
CA VAL A 90 22.65 -0.21 2.01
C VAL A 90 21.88 -1.50 1.73
N LEU A 91 22.17 -2.18 0.62
CA LEU A 91 21.55 -3.48 0.32
C LEU A 91 21.93 -4.54 1.35
N LYS A 92 23.17 -4.51 1.87
CA LYS A 92 23.60 -5.42 2.94
C LYS A 92 22.81 -5.22 4.23
N GLN A 93 22.60 -3.97 4.64
CA GLN A 93 21.75 -3.66 5.80
C GLN A 93 20.30 -4.09 5.56
N GLN A 94 19.79 -3.87 4.35
CA GLN A 94 18.44 -4.28 3.95
C GLN A 94 18.27 -5.81 3.97
N ILE A 95 19.28 -6.58 3.54
CA ILE A 95 19.29 -8.04 3.65
C ILE A 95 19.15 -8.47 5.11
N ASN A 96 19.95 -7.88 6.01
CA ASN A 96 19.91 -8.22 7.43
C ASN A 96 18.53 -7.96 8.03
N PHE A 97 17.93 -6.81 7.69
CA PHE A 97 16.57 -6.48 8.10
C PHE A 97 15.55 -7.53 7.61
N TRP A 98 15.54 -7.87 6.32
CA TRP A 98 14.56 -8.83 5.79
C TRP A 98 14.76 -10.24 6.33
N ARG A 99 16.01 -10.68 6.55
CA ARG A 99 16.29 -11.97 7.21
C ARG A 99 15.69 -12.02 8.62
N LEU A 100 15.84 -10.93 9.37
CA LEU A 100 15.29 -10.79 10.70
C LEU A 100 13.76 -10.76 10.71
N ALA A 101 13.16 -10.05 9.73
CA ALA A 101 11.71 -10.02 9.54
C ALA A 101 11.13 -11.41 9.23
N ILE A 102 11.80 -12.21 8.38
CA ILE A 102 11.41 -13.60 8.09
C ILE A 102 11.44 -14.45 9.36
N LYS A 103 12.52 -14.39 10.14
CA LYS A 103 12.61 -15.10 11.43
C LYS A 103 11.50 -14.70 12.41
N GLY A 104 11.17 -13.41 12.46
CA GLY A 104 10.06 -12.91 13.27
C GLY A 104 8.69 -13.40 12.81
N ILE A 105 8.49 -13.63 11.51
CA ILE A 105 7.29 -14.27 10.95
C ILE A 105 7.24 -15.76 11.29
N GLU A 106 8.39 -16.43 11.31
CA GLU A 106 8.54 -17.84 11.69
C GLU A 106 8.28 -18.10 13.19
N GLY A 107 8.25 -17.04 14.01
CA GLY A 107 7.84 -17.12 15.43
C GLY A 107 8.90 -16.67 16.43
N ASP A 108 10.09 -16.26 15.98
CA ASP A 108 11.14 -15.73 16.86
C ASP A 108 10.77 -14.33 17.37
N LEU A 109 10.39 -14.26 18.65
CA LEU A 109 9.97 -13.02 19.31
C LEU A 109 11.12 -12.00 19.41
N GLU A 110 12.35 -12.47 19.63
CA GLU A 110 13.53 -11.60 19.72
C GLU A 110 13.85 -11.00 18.35
N ALA A 111 13.79 -11.82 17.29
CA ALA A 111 13.94 -11.34 15.93
C ALA A 111 12.84 -10.33 15.57
N LYS A 112 11.59 -10.59 15.95
CA LYS A 112 10.46 -9.68 15.72
C LYS A 112 10.69 -8.33 16.42
N LEU A 113 11.14 -8.35 17.67
CA LEU A 113 11.43 -7.14 18.44
C LEU A 113 12.60 -6.36 17.85
N SER A 114 13.68 -7.06 17.48
CA SER A 114 14.83 -6.44 16.84
C SER A 114 14.49 -5.87 15.46
N ALA A 115 13.62 -6.52 14.68
CA ALA A 115 13.09 -5.98 13.43
C ALA A 115 12.26 -4.72 13.69
N GLY A 116 11.41 -4.72 14.72
CA GLY A 116 10.67 -3.54 15.17
C GLY A 116 11.58 -2.37 15.54
N LYS A 117 12.65 -2.61 16.29
CA LYS A 117 13.67 -1.59 16.62
C LYS A 117 14.35 -1.04 15.37
N ALA A 118 14.71 -1.90 14.42
CA ALA A 118 15.31 -1.50 13.15
C ALA A 118 14.38 -0.64 12.28
N LEU A 119 13.05 -0.86 12.39
CA LEU A 119 12.06 0.00 11.75
C LEU A 119 12.05 1.39 12.38
N VAL A 120 11.92 1.47 13.72
CA VAL A 120 11.81 2.73 14.46
C VAL A 120 13.05 3.61 14.28
N THR A 121 14.24 3.00 14.28
CA THR A 121 15.51 3.70 14.11
C THR A 121 15.82 4.11 12.67
N GLY A 122 14.98 3.70 11.70
CA GLY A 122 15.16 4.04 10.28
C GLY A 122 16.31 3.29 9.59
N SER A 123 17.00 2.37 10.28
CA SER A 123 18.08 1.55 9.71
C SER A 123 17.58 0.60 8.61
N GLY A 124 16.26 0.41 8.51
CA GLY A 124 15.58 -0.32 7.44
C GLY A 124 14.96 0.55 6.34
N ALA A 125 15.45 1.77 6.06
CA ALA A 125 15.03 2.58 4.89
C ALA A 125 13.50 2.74 4.70
N LEU A 126 12.73 2.79 5.79
CA LEU A 126 11.26 2.80 5.77
C LEU A 126 10.69 4.17 6.14
N LYS A 127 9.65 4.58 5.41
CA LYS A 127 8.88 5.80 5.73
C LYS A 127 8.10 5.58 7.04
N PRO A 128 8.01 6.60 7.90
CA PRO A 128 7.39 6.49 9.24
C PRO A 128 5.94 5.98 9.21
N HIS A 129 5.18 6.31 8.17
CA HIS A 129 3.80 5.86 8.00
C HIS A 129 3.65 4.33 7.83
N THR A 130 4.65 3.66 7.23
CA THR A 130 4.64 2.19 7.09
C THR A 130 4.95 1.51 8.43
N ILE A 131 5.77 2.15 9.28
CA ILE A 131 6.09 1.70 10.63
C ILE A 131 4.82 1.71 11.49
N ILE A 132 4.05 2.79 11.45
CA ILE A 132 2.80 2.93 12.20
C ILE A 132 1.78 1.87 11.76
N LYS A 133 1.62 1.62 10.46
CA LYS A 133 0.73 0.56 9.95
C LYS A 133 1.17 -0.86 10.35
N ALA A 134 2.48 -1.13 10.34
CA ALA A 134 3.01 -2.43 10.76
C ALA A 134 2.81 -2.64 12.27
N LEU A 135 3.08 -1.61 13.09
CA LEU A 135 2.86 -1.64 14.53
C LEU A 135 1.38 -1.81 14.87
N ASP A 136 0.49 -1.05 14.22
CA ASP A 136 -0.96 -1.15 14.38
C ASP A 136 -1.47 -2.56 14.04
N LYS A 137 -0.94 -3.21 13.00
CA LYS A 137 -1.29 -4.58 12.62
C LYS A 137 -0.73 -5.66 13.57
N ILE A 138 0.41 -5.39 14.22
CA ILE A 138 0.99 -6.27 15.25
C ILE A 138 0.23 -6.13 16.57
N TYR A 139 -0.13 -4.91 16.98
CA TYR A 139 -0.87 -4.63 18.21
C TYR A 139 -2.36 -4.99 18.12
N LYS A 140 -2.97 -4.95 16.93
CA LYS A 140 -4.36 -5.39 16.71
C LYS A 140 -4.55 -6.91 16.70
N ARG A 141 -3.47 -7.71 16.58
CA ARG A 141 -3.55 -9.15 16.81
C ARG A 141 -3.46 -9.37 18.32
N VAL A 142 -4.61 -9.48 18.96
CA VAL A 142 -4.73 -9.88 20.38
C VAL A 142 -3.84 -11.10 20.61
N SER A 143 -2.79 -10.92 21.38
CA SER A 143 -2.04 -12.02 21.99
C SER A 143 -3.00 -12.73 22.93
N PHE A 144 -3.58 -13.83 22.47
CA PHE A 144 -4.29 -14.76 23.33
C PHE A 144 -3.26 -15.39 24.28
N THR A 145 -3.22 -14.90 25.51
CA THR A 145 -2.51 -15.54 26.62
C THR A 145 -3.54 -16.35 27.42
N PRO A 146 -3.60 -17.68 27.29
CA PRO A 146 -4.36 -18.49 28.23
C PRO A 146 -3.49 -18.62 29.48
N SER A 147 -3.84 -17.91 30.54
CA SER A 147 -3.28 -18.17 31.86
C SER A 147 -4.43 -18.35 32.84
N GLU A 148 -4.72 -19.64 33.04
CA GLU A 148 -5.32 -20.32 34.19
C GLU A 148 -5.96 -19.47 35.30
N VAL A 149 -7.27 -19.67 35.42
CA VAL A 149 -7.98 -20.13 36.63
C VAL A 149 -7.14 -20.18 37.92
N VAL A 150 -7.38 -19.25 38.86
CA VAL A 150 -7.62 -19.53 40.31
C VAL A 150 -8.44 -18.35 40.86
N GLY A 151 -9.54 -18.66 41.56
CA GLY A 151 -10.44 -17.67 42.13
C GLY A 151 -10.03 -17.11 43.48
N VAL A 152 -10.98 -16.33 44.02
CA VAL A 152 -11.20 -15.94 45.43
C VAL A 152 -10.77 -14.51 45.83
N GLN A 153 -11.84 -13.77 46.16
CA GLN A 153 -12.05 -12.68 47.13
C GLN A 153 -11.68 -11.23 46.81
N GLU A 154 -12.76 -10.46 46.63
CA GLU A 154 -12.86 -9.04 46.96
C GLU A 154 -12.35 -8.75 48.38
N SER A 155 -11.57 -7.68 48.49
CA SER A 155 -11.39 -6.94 49.74
C SER A 155 -11.10 -5.49 49.37
N GLN A 156 -12.08 -4.62 49.63
CA GLN A 156 -11.90 -3.18 49.57
C GLN A 156 -11.03 -2.71 50.74
N SER A 157 -10.26 -1.65 50.46
CA SER A 157 -10.16 -0.41 51.25
C SER A 157 -8.76 0.02 51.71
N ASN A 158 -8.46 1.26 51.28
CA ASN A 158 -7.77 2.34 51.98
C ASN A 158 -6.24 2.36 52.03
N ALA A 159 -5.67 3.30 51.26
CA ALA A 159 -4.67 4.25 51.77
C ALA A 159 -4.81 5.62 51.05
N PRO A 160 -4.39 6.73 51.69
CA PRO A 160 -5.04 8.03 51.57
C PRO A 160 -4.42 8.97 50.51
N GLU A 161 -5.25 9.93 50.09
CA GLU A 161 -4.84 11.17 49.42
C GLU A 161 -4.01 12.06 50.36
N SER A 162 -2.88 12.57 49.85
CA SER A 162 -2.59 14.02 49.76
C SER A 162 -1.09 14.23 49.50
N PHE A 163 -0.75 14.82 48.35
CA PHE A 163 0.01 16.06 48.37
C PHE A 163 -0.17 16.82 47.06
N GLU A 164 -0.51 18.09 47.21
CA GLU A 164 -1.07 19.00 46.23
C GLU A 164 -0.09 19.47 45.13
N GLU A 165 -0.75 19.85 44.03
CA GLU A 165 -0.54 21.00 43.16
C GLU A 165 0.88 21.56 42.93
N ASN A 166 1.22 21.61 41.65
CA ASN A 166 1.43 22.90 41.00
C ASN A 166 1.29 22.75 39.49
N LEU A 167 0.33 23.48 38.91
CA LEU A 167 0.63 24.50 37.90
C LEU A 167 -0.64 25.28 37.60
N THR A 168 -0.63 26.48 38.15
CA THR A 168 -1.51 27.61 37.86
C THR A 168 -1.70 27.86 36.37
N SER A 169 -2.98 27.89 35.98
CA SER A 169 -3.63 28.99 35.25
C SER A 169 -2.99 29.51 33.96
N ILE A 170 -3.58 29.11 32.83
CA ILE A 170 -3.93 30.05 31.76
C ILE A 170 -5.42 29.91 31.46
N ASN A 171 -6.11 31.03 31.68
CA ASN A 171 -7.51 31.29 31.46
C ASN A 171 -7.80 31.38 29.95
N ASP A 172 -8.93 30.86 29.48
CA ASP A 172 -10.01 31.72 28.94
C ASP A 172 -11.14 30.90 28.30
N GLN A 173 -12.25 30.85 29.05
CA GLN A 173 -13.61 31.12 28.61
C GLN A 173 -14.15 30.35 27.39
N GLN A 174 -14.80 29.22 27.73
CA GLN A 174 -15.99 28.78 27.01
C GLN A 174 -17.13 29.76 27.27
N ASN A 175 -17.54 30.50 26.25
CA ASN A 175 -18.83 31.16 26.22
C ASN A 175 -19.84 30.21 25.57
N SER A 176 -20.81 29.76 26.36
CA SER A 176 -21.96 28.99 25.91
C SER A 176 -22.97 29.89 25.20
N SER A 177 -23.24 29.64 23.92
CA SER A 177 -24.47 30.08 23.28
C SER A 177 -25.06 28.94 22.45
N LYS A 178 -26.05 28.29 23.08
CA LYS A 178 -27.06 27.41 22.50
C LYS A 178 -27.81 28.13 21.37
N LEU A 179 -27.94 27.55 20.18
CA LEU A 179 -29.01 27.86 19.20
C LEU A 179 -29.12 26.73 18.14
N GLU A 180 -30.23 26.00 18.25
CA GLU A 180 -31.10 25.44 17.19
C GLU A 180 -30.54 24.50 16.09
N GLU A 181 -30.96 23.24 16.17
CA GLU A 181 -30.93 22.29 15.06
C GLU A 181 -32.01 22.64 14.02
N LYS A 182 -31.59 22.84 12.76
CA LYS A 182 -32.48 22.95 11.60
C LYS A 182 -32.31 21.68 10.74
N PRO A 183 -33.38 20.93 10.42
CA PRO A 183 -33.24 19.75 9.56
C PRO A 183 -32.97 20.20 8.13
N LEU A 184 -31.79 19.84 7.61
CA LEU A 184 -31.42 20.12 6.23
C LEU A 184 -32.13 19.14 5.29
N SER A 185 -32.87 19.71 4.33
CA SER A 185 -33.71 19.00 3.36
C SER A 185 -32.92 18.01 2.51
N LYS A 186 -33.50 16.81 2.35
CA LYS A 186 -33.26 15.89 1.24
C LYS A 186 -33.46 16.68 -0.07
N ASP A 187 -32.41 16.84 -0.88
CA ASP A 187 -32.46 17.07 -2.35
C ASP A 187 -31.07 17.50 -2.88
N ALA A 188 -30.02 16.70 -2.62
CA ALA A 188 -28.70 16.91 -3.23
C ALA A 188 -27.91 15.61 -3.43
N LEU A 189 -28.60 14.51 -3.73
CA LEU A 189 -27.98 13.24 -4.09
C LEU A 189 -28.68 12.66 -5.32
N ASP A 190 -28.52 13.33 -6.46
CA ASP A 190 -28.86 12.76 -7.77
C ASP A 190 -27.65 12.95 -8.70
N PHE A 191 -26.76 11.96 -8.69
CA PHE A 191 -25.57 11.90 -9.56
C PHE A 191 -25.81 11.08 -10.83
N THR A 192 -27.05 10.70 -11.11
CA THR A 192 -27.43 10.17 -12.42
C THR A 192 -27.85 11.34 -13.30
N HIS A 193 -26.95 11.79 -14.18
CA HIS A 193 -27.20 12.52 -15.45
C HIS A 193 -26.13 13.59 -15.74
N THR A 194 -24.87 13.17 -15.93
CA THR A 194 -23.93 13.95 -16.79
C THR A 194 -23.03 13.02 -17.63
N PHE A 195 -23.56 11.86 -18.02
CA PHE A 195 -22.87 10.94 -18.92
C PHE A 195 -23.61 10.89 -20.26
N LEU A 196 -22.93 11.38 -21.31
CA LEU A 196 -23.29 11.43 -22.74
C LEU A 196 -24.47 12.33 -23.17
N GLN A 197 -24.14 13.51 -23.70
CA GLN A 197 -24.86 14.04 -24.86
C GLN A 197 -23.92 14.03 -26.07
N PRO A 198 -24.29 13.40 -27.20
CA PRO A 198 -23.57 13.59 -28.45
C PRO A 198 -23.83 15.01 -28.96
N GLN A 199 -22.75 15.75 -29.22
CA GLN A 199 -22.82 17.07 -29.86
C GLN A 199 -23.47 16.92 -31.24
N GLN A 200 -24.71 17.40 -31.38
CA GLN A 200 -25.33 17.55 -32.70
C GLN A 200 -24.72 18.78 -33.38
N THR A 201 -23.81 18.54 -34.33
CA THR A 201 -23.33 19.58 -35.25
C THR A 201 -24.44 19.87 -36.27
N LYS A 202 -24.99 21.09 -36.25
CA LYS A 202 -25.86 21.58 -37.33
C LYS A 202 -25.07 21.72 -38.64
N PRO A 203 -25.63 21.37 -39.81
CA PRO A 203 -24.96 21.61 -41.08
C PRO A 203 -24.92 23.12 -41.39
N PRO A 204 -23.87 23.62 -42.07
CA PRO A 204 -23.79 25.00 -42.50
C PRO A 204 -24.85 25.26 -43.58
N GLN A 205 -25.64 26.31 -43.41
CA GLN A 205 -26.41 26.89 -44.50
C GLN A 205 -25.49 27.85 -45.26
N PHE A 206 -25.12 27.48 -46.49
CA PHE A 206 -24.93 28.35 -47.65
C PHE A 206 -24.96 27.48 -48.91
#